data_AF-A0AAW6U7A6-F1
#
_entry.id   AF-A0AAW6U7A6-F1
#
_cell.length_a   1.000
_cell.length_b   1.000
_cell.length_c   1.000
_cell.angle_alpha   90.00
_cell.angle_beta   90.00
_cell.angle_gamma   90.00
#
_symmetry.space_group_name_H-M   'P 1'
#
loop_
_entity.id
_entity.type
_entity.pdbx_description
1 polymer ?
#
loop_
_entity_poly.entity_id
_entity_poly.type
_entity_poly.pdbx_seq_one_letter_code
_entity_poly.pdbx_strand_id
1 'polypeptide(L)' 'MEILGIILIIYGAFMLAGLLFQFPFFYNNAKSKMFIKMMGKTGFNILILVFGIAALVGGILILG' A
#
# COMPACT_ATOMS: atom_id res chain seq x y z
N MET A 1 14.48 -16.00 2.45
CA MET A 1 13.02 -15.81 2.42
C MET A 1 12.53 -14.94 3.56
N GLU A 2 13.11 -15.06 4.76
CA GLU A 2 12.78 -14.20 5.91
C GLU A 2 12.90 -12.69 5.64
N ILE A 3 14.02 -12.23 5.07
CA ILE A 3 14.23 -10.80 4.76
C ILE A 3 13.13 -10.26 3.83
N LEU A 4 12.71 -11.05 2.84
CA LEU A 4 11.63 -10.67 1.93
C LEU A 4 10.29 -10.55 2.66
N GLY A 5 9.98 -11.50 3.56
CA GLY A 5 8.78 -11.46 4.40
C GLY A 5 8.74 -10.24 5.30
N ILE A 6 9.85 -9.91 5.96
CA ILE A 6 9.99 -8.70 6.80
C ILE A 6 9.75 -7.43 5.97
N ILE A 7 10.38 -7.34 4.79
CA ILE A 7 10.22 -6.18 3.89
C ILE A 7 8.75 -6.03 3.47
N LEU A 8 8.08 -7.12 3.09
CA LEU A 8 6.67 -7.11 2.69
C LEU A 8 5.74 -6.67 3.82
N ILE A 9 5.96 -7.14 5.04
CA ILE A 9 5.18 -6.75 6.22
C ILE A 9 5.35 -5.26 6.49
N ILE A 10 6.59 -4.75 6.51
CA ILE A 10 6.87 -3.33 6.75
C ILE A 10 6.24 -2.47 5.65
N TYR A 11 6.36 -2.89 4.39
CA TYR A 11 5.81 -2.15 3.26
C TYR A 11 4.28 -2.13 3.27
N GLY A 12 3.65 -3.26 3.58
CA GLY A 12 2.20 -3.37 3.74
C GLY A 12 1.69 -2.48 4.87
N ALA A 13 2.33 -2.53 6.04
CA ALA A 13 2.00 -1.65 7.17
C ALA A 13 2.16 -0.16 6.81
N PHE A 14 3.22 0.21 6.08
CA PHE A 14 3.45 1.58 5.64
C PHE A 14 2.39 2.07 4.65
N MET A 15 1.96 1.21 3.71
CA MET A 15 0.85 1.52 2.79
C MET A 15 -0.47 1.75 3.54
N LEU A 16 -0.80 0.89 4.50
CA LEU A 16 -2.02 1.03 5.30
C LEU A 16 -1.98 2.28 6.19
N ALA A 17 -0.84 2.58 6.81
CA ALA A 17 -0.65 3.82 7.54
C ALA A 17 -0.77 5.04 6.61
N GLY A 18 -0.17 4.99 5.42
CA GLY A 18 -0.27 6.05 4.42
C GLY A 18 -1.69 6.31 3.93
N LEU A 19 -2.50 5.26 3.84
CA LEU A 19 -3.93 5.34 3.56
C LEU A 19 -4.71 5.98 4.73
N LEU A 20 -4.43 5.55 5.96
CA LEU A 20 -5.12 6.01 7.17
C LEU A 20 -4.87 7.50 7.44
N PHE A 21 -3.60 7.92 7.37
CA PHE A 21 -3.18 9.31 7.61
C PHE A 21 -3.26 10.19 6.35
N GLN A 22 -3.64 9.62 5.21
CA GLN A 22 -3.65 10.26 3.90
C GLN A 22 -2.39 11.09 3.62
N PHE A 23 -1.21 10.51 3.85
CA PHE A 23 0.04 11.26 3.73
C PHE A 23 0.17 11.91 2.35
N PRO A 24 0.50 13.21 2.26
CA PRO A 24 0.51 13.93 0.99
C PRO A 24 1.46 13.32 -0.05
N PHE A 25 2.50 12.60 0.37
CA PHE A 25 3.39 11.91 -0.58
C PHE A 25 2.69 10.78 -1.37
N PHE A 26 1.75 10.06 -0.76
CA PHE A 26 0.98 9.00 -1.42
C PHE A 26 0.03 9.55 -2.48
N TYR A 27 -0.42 10.80 -2.35
CA TYR A 27 -1.47 11.38 -3.19
C TYR A 27 -0.96 12.49 -4.12
N ASN A 28 0.17 13.13 -3.81
CA ASN A 28 0.67 14.30 -4.52
C ASN A 28 1.77 13.99 -5.55
N ASN A 29 2.16 12.72 -5.71
CA ASN A 29 3.11 12.32 -6.74
C ASN A 29 2.43 12.11 -8.11
N ALA A 30 3.20 12.23 -9.19
CA ALA A 30 2.67 12.19 -10.56
C ALA A 30 1.96 10.88 -10.91
N LYS A 31 2.47 9.74 -10.43
CA LYS A 31 1.87 8.41 -10.68
C LYS A 31 0.53 8.28 -9.95
N SER A 32 0.49 8.60 -8.67
CA SER A 32 -0.75 8.57 -7.89
C SER A 32 -1.79 9.51 -8.45
N LYS A 33 -1.42 10.72 -8.89
CA LYS A 33 -2.35 11.64 -9.56
C LYS A 33 -2.95 11.04 -10.84
N MET A 34 -2.16 10.32 -11.63
CA MET A 34 -2.66 9.60 -12.81
C MET A 34 -3.69 8.53 -12.43
N PHE A 35 -3.37 7.68 -11.45
CA PHE A 35 -4.32 6.67 -10.97
C PHE A 35 -5.58 7.30 -10.38
N ILE A 36 -5.45 8.30 -9.51
CA ILE A 36 -6.58 9.05 -8.94
C ILE A 36 -7.43 9.69 -10.04
N LYS A 37 -6.83 10.18 -11.15
CA LYS A 37 -7.58 10.73 -12.29
C LYS A 37 -8.36 9.66 -13.05
N MET A 38 -7.85 8.42 -13.14
CA MET A 38 -8.50 7.31 -13.85
C MET A 38 -9.62 6.63 -13.06
N MET A 39 -9.45 6.45 -11.74
CA MET A 39 -10.38 5.67 -10.89
C MET A 39 -10.99 6.48 -9.74
N GLY A 40 -10.64 7.75 -9.60
CA GLY A 40 -11.06 8.60 -8.49
C GLY A 40 -10.25 8.37 -7.21
N LYS A 41 -10.37 9.31 -6.25
CA LYS A 41 -9.66 9.23 -4.96
C LYS A 41 -10.08 7.99 -4.16
N THR A 42 -11.37 7.66 -4.16
CA THR A 42 -11.90 6.47 -3.48
C THR A 42 -11.38 5.18 -4.11
N GLY A 43 -11.33 5.08 -5.44
CA GLY A 43 -10.78 3.92 -6.13
C GLY A 43 -9.29 3.73 -5.83
N PHE A 44 -8.53 4.82 -5.82
CA PHE A 44 -7.11 4.78 -5.45
C PHE A 44 -6.89 4.38 -3.97
N ASN A 45 -7.76 4.84 -3.06
CA ASN A 45 -7.75 4.43 -1.66
C ASN A 45 -7.98 2.92 -1.50
N ILE A 46 -8.97 2.36 -2.21
CA ILE A 46 -9.25 0.92 -2.22
C ILE A 46 -8.05 0.15 -2.79
N LEU A 47 -7.40 0.67 -3.84
CA LEU A 47 -6.21 0.05 -4.41
C LEU A 47 -5.08 -0.04 -3.38
N ILE A 48 -4.76 1.06 -2.68
CA ILE A 48 -3.76 1.04 -1.61
C ILE A 48 -4.16 0.06 -0.49
N LEU A 49 -5.44 0.01 -0.13
CA LEU A 49 -5.94 -0.92 0.89
C LEU A 49 -5.69 -2.38 0.50
N VAL A 50 -6.08 -2.77 -0.72
CA VAL A 50 -5.91 -4.13 -1.23
C VAL A 50 -4.43 -4.50 -1.32
N PHE A 51 -3.59 -3.61 -1.86
CA PHE A 51 -2.14 -3.87 -1.95
C PHE A 51 -1.47 -3.93 -0.58
N GLY A 52 -1.86 -3.05 0.36
CA GLY A 52 -1.33 -3.05 1.72
C GLY A 52 -1.67 -4.35 2.46
N ILE A 53 -2.93 -4.81 2.36
CA ILE A 53 -3.36 -6.07 2.96
C ILE A 53 -2.67 -7.27 2.29
N ALA A 54 -2.61 -7.31 0.96
CA ALA A 54 -1.96 -8.39 0.23
C ALA A 54 -0.46 -8.50 0.57
N ALA A 55 0.24 -7.37 0.71
CA ALA A 55 1.64 -7.35 1.12
C ALA A 55 1.83 -7.82 2.56
N LEU A 56 0.95 -7.41 3.49
CA LEU A 56 0.98 -7.86 4.88
C LEU A 56 0.74 -9.37 5.00
N VAL A 57 -0.35 -9.86 4.41
CA VAL A 57 -0.72 -11.28 4.44
C VAL A 57 0.34 -12.12 3.73
N GLY A 58 0.80 -11.70 2.55
CA GLY A 58 1.87 -12.38 1.81
C GLY A 58 3.18 -12.41 2.58
N GLY A 59 3.55 -11.31 3.23
CA GLY A 59 4.76 -11.25 4.06
C GLY A 59 4.69 -12.17 5.28
N ILE A 60 3.54 -12.24 5.96
CA ILE A 60 3.31 -13.18 7.08
C ILE A 60 3.41 -14.63 6.60
N LEU A 61 2.78 -14.97 5.46
CA LEU A 61 2.82 -16.33 4.89
C LEU A 61 4.22 -16.77 4.44
N ILE A 62 5.07 -15.83 4.03
CA ILE A 62 6.45 -16.12 3.61
C ILE A 62 7.39 -16.31 4.82
N LEU A 63 7.03 -15.73 5.96
CA LEU A 63 7.85 -15.69 7.17
C LEU A 63 7.46 -16.76 8.20
N GLY A 64 6.20 -17.18 8.20
CA GLY A 64 5.65 -18.26 9.03
C GLY A 64 5.83 -19.65 8.45
#